data_AF-Q86E53-F1
#
_entry.id   AF-Q86E53-F1
#
_cell.length_a   1.000
_cell.length_b   1.000
_cell.length_c   1.000
_cell.angle_alpha   90.00
_cell.angle_beta   90.00
_cell.angle_gamma   90.00
#
_symmetry.space_group_name_H-M   'P 1'
#
loop_
_entity.id
_entity.type
_entity.pdbx_description
1 polymer ?
#
loop_
_entity_poly.entity_id
_entity_poly.type
_entity_poly.pdbx_seq_one_letter_code
_entity_poly.pdbx_strand_id
1 'polypeptide(L)'
;MVQRSSICVVFSGKRKSGKDYTVNHLTNLLQSNHLSYLVVRISEPIKSYFAEHYGLNLSELLSSNEYKENYRKQMISWMEQEIKQDPYVFIRKSLLESTRRHGISQPAGIIISDARRVNDIEYPH
;
A
#
# COMPACT_ATOMS: atom_id res chain seq x y z
N MET A 1 -18.10 20.45 -16.75
CA MET A 1 -17.64 19.36 -15.85
C MET A 1 -16.41 19.86 -15.11
N VAL A 2 -16.48 20.03 -13.79
CA VAL A 2 -15.27 20.31 -13.00
C VAL A 2 -14.49 19.01 -12.91
N GLN A 3 -13.34 18.95 -13.58
CA GLN A 3 -12.41 17.84 -13.43
C GLN A 3 -11.93 17.87 -11.97
N ARG A 4 -12.41 16.94 -11.15
CA ARG A 4 -11.91 16.78 -9.78
C ARG A 4 -10.49 16.24 -9.87
N SER A 5 -9.50 17.09 -9.61
CA SER A 5 -8.12 16.67 -9.42
C SER A 5 -8.02 15.93 -8.09
N SER A 6 -7.79 14.62 -8.12
CA SER A 6 -7.42 13.86 -6.93
C SER A 6 -5.96 14.12 -6.60
N ILE A 7 -5.64 14.42 -5.34
CA ILE A 7 -4.26 14.60 -4.89
C ILE A 7 -3.72 13.22 -4.47
N CYS A 8 -2.55 12.83 -5.00
CA CYS A 8 -1.81 11.67 -4.50
C CYS A 8 -0.68 12.14 -3.58
N VAL A 9 -0.64 11.63 -2.35
CA VAL A 9 0.43 11.88 -1.38
C VAL A 9 1.17 10.57 -1.14
N VAL A 10 2.46 10.56 -1.48
CA VAL A 10 3.31 9.37 -1.34
C VAL A 10 4.23 9.53 -0.14
N PHE A 11 4.08 8.64 0.84
CA PHE A 11 4.91 8.60 2.04
C PHE A 11 6.00 7.55 1.91
N SER A 12 7.26 8.00 1.94
CA SER A 12 8.45 7.16 2.04
C SER A 12 9.28 7.55 3.26
N GLY A 13 10.01 6.59 3.83
CA GLY A 13 10.83 6.84 5.02
C GLY A 13 11.31 5.56 5.71
N LYS A 14 12.46 5.66 6.39
CA LYS A 14 13.06 4.55 7.17
C LYS A 14 12.20 4.20 8.39
N ARG A 15 12.44 3.02 8.98
CA ARG A 15 11.75 2.57 10.20
C ARG A 15 11.97 3.58 11.34
N LYS A 16 10.92 3.85 12.12
CA LYS A 16 10.90 4.81 13.26
C LYS A 16 11.14 6.29 12.87
N SER A 17 10.91 6.68 11.62
CA SER A 17 10.99 8.08 11.16
C SER A 17 9.74 8.92 11.44
N GLY A 18 8.69 8.34 12.05
CA GLY A 18 7.42 9.05 12.29
C GLY A 18 6.44 9.05 11.11
N LYS A 19 6.72 8.30 10.04
CA LYS A 19 5.84 8.19 8.87
C LYS A 19 4.43 7.71 9.23
N ASP A 20 4.32 6.61 9.99
CA ASP A 20 3.02 6.06 10.38
C ASP A 20 2.22 7.06 11.24
N TYR A 21 2.91 7.79 12.13
CA TYR A 21 2.31 8.89 12.90
C TYR A 21 1.77 9.99 11.99
N THR A 22 2.55 10.41 10.98
CA THR A 22 2.16 11.47 10.04
C THR A 22 0.99 11.04 9.17
N VAL A 23 1.01 9.81 8.66
CA VAL A 23 -0.11 9.25 7.88
C VAL A 23 -1.38 9.22 8.73
N ASN A 24 -1.31 8.73 9.97
CA ASN A 24 -2.46 8.69 10.87
C ASN A 24 -2.99 10.10 11.20
N HIS A 25 -2.09 11.06 11.45
CA HIS A 25 -2.49 12.44 11.70
C HIS A 25 -3.18 13.05 10.47
N LEU A 26 -2.65 12.85 9.27
CA LEU A 26 -3.24 13.33 8.03
C LEU A 26 -4.63 12.73 7.80
N THR A 27 -4.79 11.41 7.96
CA THR A 27 -6.09 10.76 7.79
C THR A 27 -7.13 11.26 8.79
N ASN A 28 -6.72 11.50 10.04
CA ASN A 28 -7.60 12.09 11.05
C ASN A 28 -8.06 13.50 10.63
N LEU A 29 -7.13 14.34 10.14
CA LEU A 29 -7.47 15.67 9.65
C LEU A 29 -8.44 15.62 8.45
N LEU A 30 -8.20 14.75 7.47
CA LEU A 30 -9.08 14.60 6.32
C LEU A 30 -10.47 14.13 6.74
N GLN A 31 -10.55 13.18 7.67
CA GLN A 31 -11.81 12.70 8.23
C GLN A 31 -12.57 13.81 8.97
N SER A 32 -11.90 14.58 9.84
CA SER A 32 -12.51 15.72 10.54
C SER A 32 -13.01 16.82 9.60
N ASN A 33 -12.41 16.94 8.41
CA ASN A 33 -12.82 17.88 7.36
C ASN A 33 -13.77 17.27 6.33
N HIS A 34 -14.29 16.05 6.55
CA HIS A 34 -15.23 15.36 5.66
C HIS A 34 -14.72 15.19 4.22
N LEU A 35 -13.40 15.06 4.05
CA LEU A 35 -12.77 14.80 2.76
C LEU A 35 -12.65 13.29 2.53
N SER A 36 -13.09 12.81 1.38
CA SER A 36 -12.92 11.39 1.02
C SER A 36 -11.46 11.09 0.67
N TYR A 37 -10.92 10.01 1.23
CA TYR A 37 -9.56 9.58 0.93
C TYR A 37 -9.44 8.06 0.87
N LEU A 38 -8.40 7.57 0.19
CA LEU A 38 -7.99 6.17 0.23
C LEU A 38 -6.59 6.05 0.80
N VAL A 39 -6.43 5.20 1.83
CA VAL A 39 -5.10 4.77 2.26
C VAL A 39 -4.73 3.50 1.49
N VAL A 40 -3.59 3.55 0.83
CA VAL A 40 -3.05 2.50 -0.02
C VAL A 40 -1.77 1.96 0.64
N ARG A 41 -1.72 0.64 0.79
CA ARG A 41 -0.58 -0.10 1.34
C ARG A 41 -0.06 -1.06 0.29
N ILE A 42 1.14 -0.81 -0.24
CA ILE A 42 1.83 -1.64 -1.22
C ILE A 42 2.29 -2.96 -0.58
N SER A 43 2.66 -2.93 0.70
CA SER A 43 3.09 -4.14 1.40
C SER A 43 1.96 -5.13 1.69
N GLU A 44 0.70 -4.73 1.55
CA GLU A 44 -0.46 -5.60 1.77
C GLU A 44 -0.62 -6.65 0.66
N PRO A 45 -0.77 -6.29 -0.64
CA PRO A 45 -0.90 -7.29 -1.71
C PRO A 45 0.35 -8.15 -1.88
N ILE A 46 1.53 -7.64 -1.55
CA ILE A 46 2.75 -8.45 -1.53
C ILE A 46 2.57 -9.66 -0.60
N LYS A 47 2.01 -9.45 0.61
CA LYS A 47 1.80 -10.53 1.58
C LYS A 47 0.67 -11.46 1.17
N SER A 48 -0.46 -10.93 0.70
CA SER A 48 -1.59 -11.77 0.29
C SER A 48 -1.23 -12.68 -0.87
N TYR A 49 -0.57 -12.16 -1.90
CA TYR A 49 -0.16 -12.94 -3.06
C TYR A 49 0.97 -13.91 -2.73
N PHE A 50 1.92 -13.51 -1.89
CA PHE A 50 2.96 -14.42 -1.41
C PHE A 50 2.35 -15.58 -0.61
N ALA A 51 1.38 -15.30 0.27
CA ALA A 51 0.70 -16.33 1.02
C ALA A 51 -0.10 -17.29 0.11
N GLU A 52 -0.81 -16.75 -0.88
CA GLU A 52 -1.53 -17.56 -1.87
C GLU A 52 -0.58 -18.44 -2.69
N HIS A 53 0.50 -17.87 -3.22
CA HIS A 53 1.46 -18.58 -4.07
C HIS A 53 2.18 -19.73 -3.34
N TYR A 54 2.49 -19.54 -2.05
CA TYR A 54 3.22 -20.53 -1.24
C TYR A 54 2.33 -21.32 -0.28
N GLY A 55 1.01 -21.16 -0.34
CA GLY A 55 0.06 -21.86 0.55
C GLY A 55 0.24 -21.53 2.04
N LEU A 56 0.62 -20.29 2.36
CA LEU A 56 0.87 -19.84 3.74
C LEU A 56 -0.38 -19.28 4.40
N ASN A 57 -0.37 -19.23 5.74
CA ASN A 57 -1.44 -18.60 6.49
C ASN A 57 -1.33 -17.06 6.38
N LEU A 58 -2.26 -16.44 5.65
CA LEU A 58 -2.29 -14.99 5.45
C LEU A 58 -2.46 -14.22 6.76
N SER A 59 -3.31 -14.69 7.68
CA SER A 59 -3.55 -14.02 8.96
C SER A 59 -2.26 -13.92 9.78
N GLU A 60 -1.50 -15.02 9.81
CA GLU A 60 -0.18 -15.06 10.47
C GLU A 60 0.82 -14.11 9.78
N LEU A 61 0.86 -14.10 8.45
CA LEU A 61 1.77 -13.26 7.66
C LEU A 61 1.46 -11.75 7.74
N LEU A 62 0.19 -11.39 7.97
CA LEU A 62 -0.24 -10.01 8.21
C LEU A 62 0.07 -9.52 9.62
N SER A 63 0.25 -10.43 10.58
CA SER A 63 0.51 -10.10 11.98
C SER A 63 1.94 -9.57 12.24
N SER A 64 2.25 -9.28 13.49
CA SER A 64 3.56 -8.79 13.95
C SER A 64 4.42 -9.87 14.63
N ASN A 65 4.19 -11.13 14.31
CA ASN A 65 4.85 -12.26 14.95
C ASN A 65 6.13 -12.73 14.22
N GLU A 66 6.82 -13.69 14.84
CA GLU A 66 8.04 -14.30 14.32
C GLU A 66 7.80 -15.06 13.01
N TYR A 67 6.61 -15.65 12.84
CA TYR A 67 6.21 -16.35 11.61
C TYR A 67 6.45 -15.49 10.37
N LYS A 68 6.03 -14.23 10.40
CA LYS A 68 6.26 -13.29 9.30
C LYS A 68 7.74 -13.01 9.04
N GLU A 69 8.56 -12.90 10.08
CA GLU A 69 9.99 -12.59 9.93
C GLU A 69 10.75 -13.77 9.32
N ASN A 70 10.32 -15.01 9.56
CA ASN A 70 10.88 -16.22 8.94
C ASN A 70 10.77 -16.20 7.40
N TYR A 71 9.66 -15.69 6.86
CA TYR A 71 9.45 -15.60 5.41
C TYR A 71 9.93 -14.29 4.79
N ARG A 72 10.41 -13.32 5.58
CA ARG A 72 10.72 -11.96 5.11
C ARG A 72 11.71 -11.95 3.94
N LYS A 73 12.79 -12.73 4.03
CA LYS A 73 13.82 -12.80 2.97
C LYS A 73 13.23 -13.40 1.69
N GLN A 74 12.53 -14.53 1.80
CA GLN A 74 11.91 -15.20 0.66
C GLN A 74 10.86 -14.32 -0.01
N MET A 75 10.01 -13.65 0.78
CA MET A 75 8.99 -12.72 0.28
C MET A 75 9.61 -11.53 -0.46
N ILE A 76 10.75 -11.01 0.01
CA ILE A 76 11.48 -9.96 -0.72
C ILE A 76 11.97 -10.48 -2.06
N SER A 77 12.66 -11.62 -2.08
CA SER A 77 13.19 -12.19 -3.32
C SER A 77 12.09 -12.52 -4.32
N TRP A 78 10.98 -13.10 -3.86
CA TRP A 78 9.82 -13.40 -4.71
C TRP A 78 9.21 -12.13 -5.30
N MET A 79 8.94 -11.13 -4.46
CA MET A 79 8.42 -9.83 -4.90
C MET A 79 9.32 -9.16 -5.94
N GLU A 80 10.64 -9.26 -5.79
CA GLU A 80 11.59 -8.72 -6.77
C GLU A 80 11.51 -9.43 -8.11
N GLN A 81 11.21 -10.73 -8.16
CA GLN A 81 10.96 -11.43 -9.42
C GLN A 81 9.64 -10.97 -10.06
N GLU A 82 8.58 -10.81 -9.28
CA GLU A 82 7.30 -10.29 -9.78
C GLU A 82 7.46 -8.88 -10.38
N ILE A 83 8.19 -7.99 -9.69
CA ILE A 83 8.46 -6.61 -10.15
C ILE A 83 9.31 -6.58 -11.43
N LYS A 84 10.19 -7.56 -11.66
CA LYS A 84 10.94 -7.64 -12.93
C LYS A 84 10.04 -7.90 -14.12
N GLN A 85 8.98 -8.67 -13.93
CA GLN A 85 8.00 -8.94 -14.99
C GLN A 85 7.04 -7.76 -15.16
N ASP A 86 6.64 -7.15 -14.04
CA ASP A 86 5.72 -6.03 -14.04
C ASP A 86 6.05 -5.05 -12.91
N PRO A 87 6.73 -3.93 -13.23
CA PRO A 87 7.17 -2.93 -12.27
C PRO A 87 6.08 -2.35 -11.38
N TYR A 88 4.83 -2.43 -11.84
CA TYR A 88 3.69 -1.75 -11.22
C TYR A 88 2.62 -2.72 -10.70
N VAL A 89 2.90 -4.03 -10.68
CA VAL A 89 1.93 -5.07 -10.28
C VAL A 89 1.32 -4.80 -8.90
N PHE A 90 2.14 -4.44 -7.91
CA PHE A 90 1.68 -4.27 -6.53
C PHE A 90 0.94 -2.96 -6.31
N ILE A 91 1.39 -1.85 -6.89
CA ILE A 91 0.67 -0.56 -6.75
C ILE A 91 -0.72 -0.63 -7.40
N ARG A 92 -0.84 -1.27 -8.58
CA ARG A 92 -2.15 -1.49 -9.24
C ARG A 92 -3.08 -2.34 -8.38
N LYS A 93 -2.56 -3.42 -7.79
CA LYS A 93 -3.33 -4.29 -6.89
C LYS A 93 -3.77 -3.54 -5.63
N SER A 94 -2.87 -2.82 -4.98
CA SER A 94 -3.21 -2.03 -3.78
C SER A 94 -4.31 -1.01 -4.07
N LEU A 95 -4.24 -0.29 -5.20
CA LEU A 95 -5.27 0.68 -5.58
C LEU A 95 -6.63 0.01 -5.78
N LEU A 96 -6.66 -1.11 -6.51
CA LEU A 96 -7.88 -1.86 -6.78
C LEU A 96 -8.50 -2.41 -5.48
N GLU A 97 -7.69 -3.01 -4.62
CA GLU A 97 -8.13 -3.60 -3.35
C GLU A 97 -8.62 -2.52 -2.37
N SER A 98 -7.89 -1.40 -2.22
CA SER A 98 -8.33 -0.27 -1.40
C SER A 98 -9.63 0.33 -1.93
N THR A 99 -9.77 0.51 -3.25
CA THR A 99 -11.00 1.03 -3.88
C THR A 99 -12.19 0.12 -3.58
N ARG A 100 -12.03 -1.20 -3.77
CA ARG A 100 -13.10 -2.18 -3.50
C ARG A 100 -13.48 -2.25 -2.03
N ARG A 101 -12.49 -2.27 -1.14
CA ARG A 101 -12.68 -2.38 0.31
C ARG A 101 -13.46 -1.21 0.89
N HIS A 102 -13.18 0.00 0.41
CA HIS A 102 -13.77 1.23 0.93
C HIS A 102 -14.95 1.74 0.10
N GLY A 103 -15.18 1.21 -1.10
CA GLY A 103 -16.28 1.64 -1.98
C GLY A 103 -16.10 3.05 -2.56
N ILE A 104 -14.89 3.62 -2.52
CA ILE A 104 -14.62 5.00 -2.95
C ILE A 104 -13.96 4.98 -4.33
N SER A 105 -14.75 5.15 -5.40
CA SER A 105 -14.24 5.10 -6.77
C SER A 105 -13.46 6.36 -7.19
N GLN A 106 -13.73 7.52 -6.57
CA GLN A 106 -13.10 8.80 -6.89
C GLN A 106 -12.83 9.60 -5.59
N PRO A 107 -11.80 9.23 -4.81
CA PRO A 107 -11.47 9.94 -3.58
C PRO A 107 -10.93 11.35 -3.89
N ALA A 108 -11.12 12.29 -2.97
CA ALA A 108 -10.45 13.59 -3.03
C ALA A 108 -8.92 13.46 -2.86
N GLY A 109 -8.47 12.46 -2.09
CA GLY A 109 -7.05 12.16 -1.91
C GLY A 109 -6.70 10.67 -1.90
N ILE A 110 -5.53 10.32 -2.43
CA ILE A 110 -4.93 8.98 -2.33
C ILE A 110 -3.66 9.10 -1.50
N ILE A 111 -3.51 8.28 -0.47
CA ILE A 111 -2.36 8.27 0.43
C ILE A 111 -1.65 6.93 0.30
N ILE A 112 -0.50 6.92 -0.39
CA ILE A 112 0.37 5.75 -0.44
C ILE A 112 1.26 5.77 0.80
N SER A 113 0.99 4.89 1.75
CA SER A 113 1.57 4.99 3.11
C SER A 113 2.93 4.31 3.28
N ASP A 114 3.27 3.35 2.41
CA ASP A 114 4.41 2.47 2.57
C ASP A 114 5.26 2.27 1.31
N ALA A 115 5.35 3.30 0.46
CA ALA A 115 6.25 3.33 -0.69
C ALA A 115 7.72 3.13 -0.27
N ARG A 116 8.42 2.26 -0.99
CA ARG A 116 9.83 1.91 -0.73
C ARG A 116 10.71 1.98 -1.97
N ARG A 117 10.12 1.98 -3.16
CA ARG A 117 10.84 1.91 -4.45
C ARG A 117 10.50 3.10 -5.32
N VAL A 118 11.40 3.40 -6.26
CA VAL A 118 11.21 4.47 -7.25
C VAL A 118 9.94 4.22 -8.08
N ASN A 119 9.72 2.98 -8.52
CA ASN A 119 8.53 2.61 -9.31
C ASN A 119 7.21 2.79 -8.54
N ASP A 120 7.22 2.76 -7.19
CA ASP A 120 6.03 3.05 -6.39
C ASP A 120 5.62 4.54 -6.49
N ILE A 121 6.58 5.41 -6.79
CA ILE A 121 6.44 6.87 -6.90
C ILE A 121 6.14 7.27 -8.36
N GLU A 122 6.80 6.61 -9.32
CA GLU A 122 6.69 6.91 -10.74
C GLU A 122 5.44 6.30 -11.41
N TYR A 123 4.64 5.52 -10.67
CA TYR A 123 3.45 4.89 -11.22
C TYR A 123 2.50 5.96 -11.81
N PRO A 124 2.21 5.92 -13.12
CA PRO A 124 1.41 6.97 -13.76
C PRO A 124 0.01 7.03 -13.17
N HIS A 125 -0.37 8.24 -12.76
CA HIS A 125 -1.68 8.60 -12.19
C HIS A 125 -2.75 8.78 -13.27
#